data_AF-A0A956R345-F1
#
_entry.id   AF-A0A956R345-F1
#
_cell.length_a   1.000
_cell.length_b   1.000
_cell.length_c   1.000
_cell.angle_alpha   90.00
_cell.angle_beta   90.00
_cell.angle_gamma   90.00
#
_symmetry.space_group_name_H-M   'P 1'
#
loop_
_entity.id
_entity.type
_entity.pdbx_description
1 polymer ?
#
loop_
_entity_poly.entity_id
_entity_poly.type
_entity_poly.pdbx_seq_one_letter_code
_entity_poly.pdbx_strand_id
1 'polypeptide(L)'
;MLRIDWSSAVPAPNSGQLLVVAFTKDDMDALRTRFGADVCDALTNAGITGKVGDSFQFTTSEGGFRQVQLVGVDELGRAENLRKLAFDAGKSARSAGVNQLVLDVRSTLTTGGDARQAAKLIAEGLELSGYRYDRYLGEDKRKPSKLESVTVVGEGDPGDGGFRGQIIAKAIARARDLGNGPADLVTPTFLAETADKLAAELTGAGHDVSCEIFDLEECERRSMGLYLAVARGSAQPPKFIHLSYKP
;
A
#
# COMPACT_ATOMS: atom_id res chain seq x y z
N MET A 1 5.37 -5.57 -8.17
CA MET A 1 5.36 -5.48 -6.70
C MET A 1 6.71 -4.93 -6.28
N LEU A 2 6.75 -4.14 -5.22
CA LEU A 2 8.00 -3.66 -4.64
C LEU A 2 8.78 -4.84 -4.07
N ARG A 3 10.12 -4.79 -4.11
CA ARG A 3 10.93 -5.65 -3.24
C ARG A 3 10.93 -5.02 -1.85
N ILE A 4 10.32 -5.68 -0.87
CA ILE A 4 10.23 -5.19 0.51
C ILE A 4 11.06 -6.11 1.40
N ASP A 5 12.16 -5.57 1.91
CA ASP A 5 13.10 -6.27 2.78
C ASP A 5 12.90 -5.77 4.23
N TRP A 6 12.95 -6.66 5.22
CA TRP A 6 12.89 -6.31 6.64
C TRP A 6 14.28 -6.46 7.26
N SER A 7 14.71 -5.48 8.05
CA SER A 7 16.04 -5.45 8.66
C SER A 7 15.98 -4.86 10.06
N SER A 8 16.83 -5.33 10.97
CA SER A 8 17.03 -4.68 12.28
C SER A 8 18.02 -3.51 12.21
N ALA A 9 18.81 -3.42 11.14
CA ALA A 9 19.83 -2.40 10.94
C ALA A 9 19.51 -1.52 9.72
N VAL A 10 19.85 -0.24 9.83
CA VAL A 10 19.79 0.70 8.71
C VAL A 10 20.85 0.28 7.67
N PRO A 11 20.48 0.09 6.39
CA PRO A 11 21.44 -0.31 5.36
C PRO A 11 22.44 0.81 5.07
N ALA A 12 23.56 0.43 4.41
CA ALA A 12 24.56 1.39 3.97
C ALA A 12 23.93 2.45 3.04
N PRO A 13 24.13 3.75 3.29
CA PRO A 13 23.50 4.80 2.51
C PRO A 13 24.04 4.89 1.07
N ASN A 14 23.18 5.26 0.12
CA ASN A 14 23.60 5.58 -1.25
C ASN A 14 22.82 6.77 -1.85
N SER A 15 23.31 7.30 -2.98
CA SER A 15 22.76 8.52 -3.59
C SER A 15 21.34 8.39 -4.18
N GLY A 16 20.84 7.17 -4.36
CA GLY A 16 19.50 6.88 -4.88
C GLY A 16 18.45 6.57 -3.81
N GLN A 17 18.76 6.80 -2.53
CA GLN A 17 17.88 6.49 -1.40
C GLN A 17 17.20 7.72 -0.80
N LEU A 18 15.93 7.53 -0.39
CA LEU A 18 15.28 8.35 0.61
C LEU A 18 15.25 7.59 1.93
N LEU A 19 15.72 8.21 3.01
CA LEU A 19 15.49 7.73 4.38
C LEU A 19 14.25 8.41 4.95
N VAL A 20 13.24 7.65 5.33
CA VAL A 20 12.10 8.09 6.12
C VAL A 20 12.25 7.57 7.53
N VAL A 21 12.22 8.45 8.54
CA VAL A 21 12.27 8.08 9.95
C VAL A 21 10.96 8.48 10.62
N ALA A 22 10.26 7.49 11.17
CA ALA A 22 9.13 7.74 12.06
C ALA A 22 9.66 8.16 13.43
N PHE A 23 9.09 9.21 14.01
CA PHE A 23 9.54 9.71 15.31
C PHE A 23 8.39 10.31 16.12
N THR A 24 8.58 10.30 17.44
CA THR A 24 7.73 10.94 18.44
C THR A 24 8.52 12.05 19.13
N LYS A 25 7.86 12.81 20.00
CA LYS A 25 8.53 13.80 20.86
C LYS A 25 9.66 13.20 21.73
N ASP A 26 9.58 11.90 22.05
CA ASP A 26 10.54 11.25 22.93
C ASP A 26 11.84 10.86 22.19
N ASP A 27 11.85 10.98 20.85
CA ASP A 27 12.98 10.64 19.99
C ASP A 27 13.91 11.83 19.67
N MET A 28 13.62 13.03 20.20
CA MET A 28 14.34 14.26 19.82
C MET A 28 15.85 14.19 20.11
N ASP A 29 16.26 13.56 21.21
CA ASP A 29 17.68 13.39 21.54
C ASP A 29 18.39 12.40 20.61
N ALA A 30 17.69 11.34 20.19
CA ALA A 30 18.20 10.38 19.22
C ALA A 30 18.34 11.02 17.83
N LEU A 31 17.38 11.86 17.44
CA LEU A 31 17.45 12.65 16.21
C LEU A 31 18.62 13.65 16.25
N ARG A 32 18.82 14.34 17.37
CA ARG A 32 19.95 15.27 17.56
C ARG A 32 21.29 14.55 17.42
N THR A 33 21.41 13.35 18.01
CA THR A 33 22.62 12.53 17.89
C THR A 33 22.85 12.07 16.46
N ARG A 34 21.79 11.73 15.73
CA ARG A 34 21.88 11.16 14.38
C ARG A 34 22.09 12.22 13.28
N PHE A 35 21.43 13.38 13.40
CA PHE A 35 21.35 14.38 12.34
C PHE A 35 21.93 15.75 12.76
N GLY A 36 22.41 15.89 13.98
CA GLY A 36 23.01 17.13 14.50
C GLY A 36 22.01 18.07 15.18
N ALA A 37 22.55 19.03 15.94
CA ALA A 37 21.75 20.01 16.68
C ALA A 37 20.95 20.94 15.74
N ASP A 38 21.55 21.35 14.61
CA ASP A 38 20.94 22.28 13.66
C ASP A 38 19.61 21.75 13.08
N VAL A 39 19.53 20.43 12.82
CA VAL A 39 18.29 19.79 12.34
C VAL A 39 17.21 19.82 13.41
N CYS A 40 17.56 19.55 14.67
CA CYS A 40 16.60 19.60 15.79
C CYS A 40 16.13 21.02 16.10
N ASP A 41 17.01 22.01 15.97
CA ASP A 41 16.64 23.41 16.14
C ASP A 41 15.72 23.85 14.99
N ALA A 42 15.96 23.40 13.76
CA ALA A 42 15.07 23.64 12.63
C ALA A 42 13.69 22.99 12.81
N LEU A 43 13.62 21.75 13.31
CA LEU A 43 12.34 21.11 13.67
C LEU A 43 11.56 21.92 14.69
N THR A 44 12.24 22.36 15.76
CA THR A 44 11.63 23.13 16.85
C THR A 44 11.10 24.46 16.35
N ASN A 45 11.88 25.18 15.53
CA ASN A 45 11.48 26.44 14.91
C ASN A 45 10.30 26.27 13.93
N ALA A 46 10.21 25.11 13.27
CA ALA A 46 9.08 24.76 12.40
C ALA A 46 7.83 24.29 13.18
N GLY A 47 7.90 24.19 14.52
CA GLY A 47 6.80 23.70 15.35
C GLY A 47 6.56 22.19 15.21
N ILE A 48 7.55 21.45 14.70
CA ILE A 48 7.47 20.01 14.47
C ILE A 48 7.91 19.29 15.75
N THR A 49 7.01 18.49 16.31
CA THR A 49 7.16 17.87 17.64
C THR A 49 7.01 16.35 17.61
N GLY A 50 6.81 15.77 16.43
CA GLY A 50 6.63 14.33 16.27
C GLY A 50 5.19 13.87 16.41
N LYS A 51 4.20 14.72 16.09
CA LYS A 51 2.78 14.34 16.10
C LYS A 51 2.33 13.88 14.71
N VAL A 52 1.24 13.13 14.63
CA VAL A 52 0.64 12.78 13.33
C VAL A 52 0.38 14.03 12.50
N GLY A 53 0.91 14.04 11.28
CA GLY A 53 0.82 15.15 10.34
C GLY A 53 2.09 15.98 10.25
N ASP A 54 2.99 15.89 11.23
CA ASP A 54 4.30 16.51 11.14
C ASP A 54 5.13 15.85 10.04
N SER A 55 5.76 16.67 9.22
CA SER A 55 6.70 16.20 8.21
C SER A 55 7.81 17.23 7.99
N PHE A 56 9.06 16.77 8.03
CA PHE A 56 10.22 17.60 7.79
C PHE A 56 11.17 16.90 6.83
N GLN A 57 11.40 17.51 5.66
CA GLN A 57 12.31 16.97 4.66
C GLN A 57 13.54 17.86 4.56
N PHE A 58 14.72 17.25 4.54
CA PHE A 58 15.98 17.95 4.40
C PHE A 58 17.00 17.10 3.65
N THR A 59 18.04 17.76 3.17
CA THR A 59 19.21 17.13 2.56
C THR A 59 20.39 17.24 3.49
N THR A 60 21.20 16.19 3.58
CA THR A 60 22.42 16.20 4.40
C THR A 60 23.59 15.63 3.60
N SER A 61 24.78 16.20 3.83
CA SER A 61 26.06 15.63 3.42
C SER A 61 26.64 14.68 4.47
N GLU A 62 26.14 14.75 5.70
CA GLU A 62 26.55 13.93 6.85
C GLU A 62 25.58 12.75 7.07
N GLY A 63 26.06 11.62 7.59
CA GLY A 63 25.23 10.45 7.88
C GLY A 63 24.82 9.60 6.66
N GLY A 64 25.35 9.92 5.47
CA GLY A 64 25.35 9.12 4.25
C GLY A 64 24.07 9.14 3.41
N PHE A 65 22.91 9.47 3.97
CA PHE A 65 21.66 9.63 3.19
C PHE A 65 21.55 11.05 2.67
N ARG A 66 21.50 11.25 1.35
CA ARG A 66 21.37 12.60 0.76
C ARG A 66 19.98 13.22 0.96
N GLN A 67 18.96 12.40 1.10
CA GLN A 67 17.58 12.82 1.30
C GLN A 67 17.01 12.12 2.54
N VAL A 68 16.56 12.92 3.50
CA VAL A 68 15.95 12.45 4.74
C VAL A 68 14.60 13.12 4.91
N GLN A 69 13.61 12.34 5.35
CA GLN A 69 12.32 12.84 5.79
C GLN A 69 12.02 12.30 7.18
N LEU A 70 11.71 13.20 8.10
CA LEU A 70 11.19 12.88 9.41
C LEU A 70 9.68 12.97 9.35
N VAL A 71 8.98 11.93 9.79
CA VAL A 71 7.53 11.86 9.83
C VAL A 71 7.11 11.68 11.28
N GLY A 72 6.40 12.68 11.79
CA GLY A 72 5.85 12.60 13.13
C GLY A 72 4.75 11.56 13.16
N VAL A 73 4.81 10.72 14.18
CA VAL A 73 3.81 9.70 14.46
C VAL A 73 3.45 9.80 15.93
N ASP A 74 2.19 9.56 16.23
CA ASP A 74 1.83 9.23 17.61
C ASP A 74 2.29 7.78 17.88
N GLU A 75 1.75 7.13 18.90
CA GLU A 75 2.02 5.71 19.14
C GLU A 75 1.61 4.85 17.91
N LEU A 76 2.56 4.13 17.31
CA LEU A 76 2.33 3.25 16.15
C LEU A 76 1.69 1.90 16.51
N GLY A 77 1.06 1.78 17.69
CA GLY A 77 0.33 0.59 18.11
C GLY A 77 -0.97 0.32 17.33
N ARG A 78 -1.47 1.29 16.54
CA ARG A 78 -2.72 1.17 15.77
C ARG A 78 -2.49 0.84 14.30
N ALA A 79 -3.33 -0.07 13.79
CA ALA A 79 -3.20 -0.59 12.43
C ALA A 79 -3.36 0.48 11.32
N GLU A 80 -4.14 1.52 11.56
CA GLU A 80 -4.35 2.63 10.62
C GLU A 80 -3.11 3.53 10.48
N ASN A 81 -2.41 3.77 11.60
CA ASN A 81 -1.23 4.63 11.63
C ASN A 81 -0.07 4.02 10.85
N LEU A 82 0.14 2.70 10.99
CA LEU A 82 1.17 1.96 10.25
C LEU A 82 0.94 1.99 8.74
N ARG A 83 -0.30 1.71 8.30
CA ARG A 83 -0.67 1.77 6.88
C ARG A 83 -0.49 3.18 6.32
N LYS A 84 -0.92 4.20 7.07
CA LYS A 84 -0.81 5.61 6.64
C LYS A 84 0.65 6.07 6.55
N LEU A 85 1.47 5.80 7.57
CA LEU A 85 2.91 6.11 7.57
C LEU A 85 3.59 5.48 6.35
N ALA A 86 3.35 4.19 6.11
CA ALA A 86 3.93 3.47 4.99
C ALA A 86 3.46 4.01 3.63
N PHE A 87 2.18 4.37 3.52
CA PHE A 87 1.63 5.02 2.33
C PHE A 87 2.30 6.37 2.06
N ASP A 88 2.42 7.22 3.08
CA ASP A 88 3.02 8.54 2.96
C ASP A 88 4.52 8.44 2.63
N ALA A 89 5.24 7.52 3.27
CA ALA A 89 6.65 7.24 2.97
C ALA A 89 6.86 6.79 1.52
N GLY A 90 6.02 5.86 1.04
CA GLY A 90 6.04 5.42 -0.35
C GLY A 90 5.74 6.56 -1.34
N LYS A 91 4.78 7.43 -1.01
CA LYS A 91 4.44 8.62 -1.81
C LYS A 91 5.61 9.61 -1.85
N SER A 92 6.28 9.85 -0.73
CA SER A 92 7.46 10.71 -0.66
C SER A 92 8.59 10.18 -1.52
N ALA A 93 8.90 8.88 -1.44
CA ALA A 93 9.94 8.25 -2.25
C ALA A 93 9.66 8.40 -3.76
N ARG A 94 8.41 8.17 -4.18
CA ARG A 94 8.00 8.35 -5.58
C ARG A 94 8.09 9.81 -6.03
N SER A 95 7.73 10.76 -5.17
CA SER A 95 7.78 12.20 -5.45
C SER A 95 9.22 12.71 -5.54
N ALA A 96 10.10 12.18 -4.69
CA ALA A 96 11.54 12.45 -4.70
C ALA A 96 12.26 11.84 -5.92
N GLY A 97 11.63 10.91 -6.63
CA GLY A 97 12.21 10.26 -7.81
C GLY A 97 13.35 9.31 -7.48
N VAL A 98 13.41 8.80 -6.25
CA VAL A 98 14.39 7.80 -5.80
C VAL A 98 13.99 6.40 -6.23
N ASN A 99 14.97 5.49 -6.31
CA ASN A 99 14.71 4.08 -6.60
C ASN A 99 14.65 3.19 -5.35
N GLN A 100 15.11 3.70 -4.21
CA GLN A 100 15.14 2.97 -2.94
C GLN A 100 14.57 3.83 -1.81
N LEU A 101 13.74 3.22 -0.97
CA LEU A 101 13.25 3.79 0.29
C LEU A 101 13.80 2.99 1.46
N VAL A 102 14.27 3.69 2.48
CA VAL A 102 14.53 3.11 3.81
C VAL A 102 13.49 3.69 4.76
N LEU A 103 12.62 2.85 5.33
CA LEU A 103 11.60 3.24 6.29
C LEU A 103 12.01 2.76 7.68
N ASP A 104 12.51 3.67 8.50
CA ASP A 104 12.95 3.40 9.87
C ASP A 104 11.82 3.65 10.86
N VAL A 105 11.37 2.57 11.50
CA VAL A 105 10.22 2.53 12.42
C VAL A 105 10.61 2.04 13.82
N ARG A 106 11.91 1.84 14.09
CA ARG A 106 12.42 1.22 15.32
C ARG A 106 12.03 1.92 16.62
N SER A 107 12.04 3.25 16.65
CA SER A 107 11.66 4.03 17.84
C SER A 107 10.18 3.88 18.21
N THR A 108 9.36 3.50 17.24
CA THR A 108 7.89 3.62 17.31
C THR A 108 7.19 2.28 17.28
N LEU A 109 7.82 1.24 16.70
CA LEU A 109 7.41 -0.15 16.83
C LEU A 109 8.10 -0.73 18.06
N THR A 110 7.40 -0.77 19.19
CA THR A 110 7.93 -1.32 20.43
C THR A 110 8.14 -2.83 20.33
N THR A 111 9.24 -3.31 20.92
CA THR A 111 9.56 -4.72 21.08
C THR A 111 8.45 -5.39 21.90
N GLY A 112 7.60 -6.20 21.25
CA GLY A 112 6.41 -6.82 21.85
C GLY A 112 5.13 -6.69 21.01
N GLY A 113 5.12 -5.82 20.00
CA GLY A 113 4.07 -5.79 18.97
C GLY A 113 4.15 -6.98 18.01
N ASP A 114 3.03 -7.33 17.39
CA ASP A 114 2.98 -8.36 16.34
C ASP A 114 3.71 -7.86 15.07
N ALA A 115 5.01 -8.13 14.98
CA ALA A 115 5.88 -7.72 13.86
C ALA A 115 5.36 -8.24 12.51
N ARG A 116 4.72 -9.43 12.50
CA ARG A 116 4.08 -10.00 11.31
C ARG A 116 2.88 -9.16 10.88
N GLN A 117 2.05 -8.73 11.82
CA GLN A 117 0.95 -7.80 11.53
C GLN A 117 1.46 -6.42 11.09
N ALA A 118 2.52 -5.89 11.72
CA ALA A 118 3.13 -4.63 11.33
C ALA A 118 3.67 -4.68 9.90
N ALA A 119 4.42 -5.74 9.56
CA ALA A 119 4.93 -5.98 8.21
C ALA A 119 3.81 -6.05 7.18
N LYS A 120 2.68 -6.70 7.50
CA LYS A 120 1.49 -6.74 6.63
C LYS A 120 0.94 -5.35 6.35
N LEU A 121 0.73 -4.55 7.39
CA LEU A 121 0.16 -3.21 7.28
C LEU A 121 1.10 -2.23 6.56
N ILE A 122 2.40 -2.32 6.83
CA ILE A 122 3.42 -1.51 6.16
C ILE A 122 3.49 -1.87 4.67
N ALA A 123 3.55 -3.16 4.34
CA ALA A 123 3.57 -3.61 2.95
C ALA A 123 2.30 -3.17 2.18
N GLU A 124 1.13 -3.24 2.82
CA GLU A 124 -0.12 -2.76 2.23
C GLU A 124 -0.05 -1.26 1.90
N GLY A 125 0.40 -0.43 2.84
CA GLY A 125 0.54 1.02 2.64
C GLY A 125 1.56 1.36 1.55
N LEU A 126 2.73 0.71 1.55
CA LEU A 126 3.79 0.92 0.56
C LEU A 126 3.32 0.61 -0.86
N GLU A 127 2.66 -0.53 -1.07
CA GLU A 127 2.13 -0.90 -2.39
C GLU A 127 1.02 0.05 -2.83
N LEU A 128 0.06 0.36 -1.94
CA LEU A 128 -1.06 1.26 -2.26
C LEU A 128 -0.61 2.70 -2.54
N SER A 129 0.54 3.14 -2.03
CA SER A 129 1.13 4.45 -2.40
C SER A 129 1.43 4.58 -3.89
N GLY A 130 1.60 3.45 -4.58
CA GLY A 130 1.86 3.37 -6.01
C GLY A 130 0.63 3.22 -6.88
N TYR A 131 -0.55 3.00 -6.28
CA TYR A 131 -1.78 2.81 -7.04
C TYR A 131 -2.13 4.07 -7.84
N ARG A 132 -2.37 3.89 -9.13
CA ARG A 132 -2.87 4.93 -10.05
C ARG A 132 -3.86 4.30 -11.01
N TYR A 133 -4.99 4.95 -11.20
CA TYR A 133 -5.92 4.62 -12.27
C TYR A 133 -5.57 5.42 -13.52
N ASP A 134 -4.60 4.94 -14.31
CA ASP A 134 -4.04 5.65 -15.46
C ASP A 134 -4.37 5.01 -16.82
N ARG A 135 -5.31 4.06 -16.82
CA ARG A 135 -5.78 3.32 -18.00
C ARG A 135 -6.18 4.25 -19.16
N TYR A 136 -6.77 5.40 -18.85
CA TYR A 136 -7.24 6.38 -19.83
C TYR A 136 -6.30 7.58 -20.03
N LEU A 137 -5.14 7.61 -19.37
CA LEU A 137 -4.10 8.60 -19.65
C LEU A 137 -3.31 8.18 -20.88
N GLY A 138 -2.98 9.16 -21.74
CA GLY A 138 -2.01 8.98 -22.83
C GLY A 138 -0.63 8.58 -22.30
N GLU A 139 0.15 7.86 -23.10
CA GLU A 139 1.44 7.30 -22.69
C GLU A 139 2.43 8.37 -22.22
N ASP A 140 2.44 9.54 -22.87
CA ASP A 140 3.25 10.72 -22.52
C ASP A 140 2.95 11.27 -21.12
N LYS A 141 1.74 11.02 -20.61
CA LYS A 141 1.31 11.45 -19.28
C LYS A 141 1.52 10.38 -18.21
N ARG A 142 1.79 9.14 -18.59
CA ARG A 142 2.10 8.06 -17.65
C ARG A 142 3.54 8.23 -17.16
N LYS A 143 3.69 8.48 -15.87
CA LYS A 143 4.99 8.61 -15.21
C LYS A 143 5.23 7.38 -14.33
N PRO A 144 5.94 6.35 -14.84
CA PRO A 144 6.22 5.18 -14.03
C PRO A 144 7.05 5.57 -12.82
N SER A 145 6.77 4.89 -11.71
CA SER A 145 7.56 5.07 -10.49
C SER A 145 8.98 4.55 -10.69
N LYS A 146 9.97 5.31 -10.22
CA LYS A 146 11.36 4.84 -10.10
C LYS A 146 11.59 3.95 -8.88
N LEU A 147 10.72 4.02 -7.86
CA LEU A 147 10.84 3.22 -6.64
C LEU A 147 10.73 1.72 -6.95
N GLU A 148 11.80 0.99 -6.68
CA GLU A 148 11.97 -0.45 -6.96
C GLU A 148 11.98 -1.27 -5.67
N SER A 149 12.64 -0.78 -4.62
CA SER A 149 12.77 -1.50 -3.35
C SER A 149 12.59 -0.64 -2.11
N VAL A 150 12.14 -1.27 -1.04
CA VAL A 150 11.96 -0.69 0.28
C VAL A 150 12.66 -1.56 1.31
N THR A 151 13.51 -0.97 2.15
CA THR A 151 14.00 -1.61 3.37
C THR A 151 13.25 -1.05 4.57
N VAL A 152 12.46 -1.88 5.24
CA VAL A 152 11.82 -1.52 6.50
C VAL A 152 12.77 -1.88 7.63
N VAL A 153 13.12 -0.88 8.45
CA VAL A 153 14.02 -1.05 9.59
C VAL A 153 13.18 -1.11 10.86
N GLY A 154 13.12 -2.28 11.49
CA GLY A 154 12.30 -2.57 12.66
C GLY A 154 12.74 -3.83 13.38
N GLU A 155 12.31 -4.01 14.62
CA GLU A 155 12.58 -5.22 15.40
C GLU A 155 11.52 -6.30 15.19
N GLY A 156 11.85 -7.55 15.53
CA GLY A 156 10.96 -8.71 15.43
C GLY A 156 10.99 -9.43 14.07
N ASP A 157 10.37 -10.61 14.04
CA ASP A 157 10.25 -11.44 12.82
C ASP A 157 8.98 -11.05 12.03
N PRO A 158 9.12 -10.54 10.79
CA PRO A 158 7.96 -10.21 9.95
C PRO A 158 7.21 -11.45 9.42
N GLY A 159 7.81 -12.65 9.47
CA GLY A 159 7.26 -13.86 8.87
C GLY A 159 6.79 -13.65 7.43
N ASP A 160 5.59 -14.16 7.09
CA ASP A 160 4.94 -13.92 5.79
C ASP A 160 4.14 -12.60 5.73
N GLY A 161 4.21 -11.78 6.80
CA GLY A 161 3.35 -10.61 6.99
C GLY A 161 3.44 -9.65 5.82
N GLY A 162 4.66 -9.30 5.43
CA GLY A 162 4.93 -8.44 4.28
C GLY A 162 4.29 -8.97 2.99
N PHE A 163 4.53 -10.26 2.66
CA PHE A 163 3.96 -10.90 1.48
C PHE A 163 2.42 -10.86 1.49
N ARG A 164 1.79 -11.21 2.61
CA ARG A 164 0.33 -11.13 2.78
C ARG A 164 -0.19 -9.71 2.55
N GLY A 165 0.50 -8.70 3.09
CA GLY A 165 0.17 -7.29 2.90
C GLY A 165 0.20 -6.87 1.43
N GLN A 166 1.20 -7.35 0.67
CA GLN A 166 1.28 -7.06 -0.76
C GLN A 166 0.17 -7.75 -1.57
N ILE A 167 -0.20 -8.99 -1.23
CA ILE A 167 -1.34 -9.69 -1.86
C ILE A 167 -2.65 -8.93 -1.60
N ILE A 168 -2.86 -8.45 -0.36
CA ILE A 168 -4.02 -7.63 0.01
C ILE A 168 -4.03 -6.32 -0.80
N ALA A 169 -2.91 -5.59 -0.88
CA ALA A 169 -2.82 -4.37 -1.66
C ALA A 169 -3.12 -4.59 -3.16
N LYS A 170 -2.63 -5.71 -3.73
CA LYS A 170 -2.93 -6.09 -5.11
C LYS A 170 -4.43 -6.39 -5.31
N ALA A 171 -5.08 -7.06 -4.36
CA ALA A 171 -6.51 -7.32 -4.40
C ALA A 171 -7.32 -6.01 -4.29
N ILE A 172 -6.92 -5.11 -3.39
CA ILE A 172 -7.52 -3.76 -3.25
C ILE A 172 -7.35 -2.97 -4.56
N ALA A 173 -6.18 -2.99 -5.18
CA ALA A 173 -5.93 -2.31 -6.45
C ALA A 173 -6.85 -2.85 -7.57
N ARG A 174 -6.97 -4.18 -7.70
CA ARG A 174 -7.91 -4.81 -8.65
C ARG A 174 -9.36 -4.36 -8.41
N ALA A 175 -9.80 -4.33 -7.15
CA ALA A 175 -11.14 -3.87 -6.80
C ALA A 175 -11.34 -2.38 -7.14
N ARG A 176 -10.34 -1.53 -6.88
CA ARG A 176 -10.37 -0.11 -7.26
C ARG A 176 -10.42 0.10 -8.77
N ASP A 177 -9.74 -0.74 -9.55
CA ASP A 177 -9.79 -0.64 -11.02
C ASP A 177 -11.19 -0.91 -11.57
N LEU A 178 -11.92 -1.85 -10.95
CA LEU A 178 -13.33 -2.11 -11.27
C LEU A 178 -14.23 -0.96 -10.82
N GLY A 179 -14.04 -0.45 -9.60
CA GLY A 179 -14.84 0.66 -9.06
C GLY A 179 -14.62 2.00 -9.76
N ASN A 180 -13.39 2.26 -10.25
CA ASN A 180 -13.04 3.49 -10.96
C ASN A 180 -13.36 3.45 -12.46
N GLY A 181 -13.65 2.28 -13.01
CA GLY A 181 -13.93 2.15 -14.43
C GLY A 181 -15.27 2.77 -14.82
N PRO A 182 -15.35 3.37 -16.02
CA PRO A 182 -16.58 3.98 -16.49
C PRO A 182 -17.63 2.91 -16.76
N ALA A 183 -18.91 3.29 -16.60
CA ALA A 183 -20.03 2.36 -16.65
C ALA A 183 -20.28 1.74 -18.03
N ASP A 184 -19.74 2.34 -19.10
CA ASP A 184 -19.76 1.79 -20.47
C ASP A 184 -18.78 0.62 -20.64
N LEU A 185 -17.69 0.59 -19.86
CA LEU A 185 -16.74 -0.52 -19.80
C LEU A 185 -17.11 -1.56 -18.74
N VAL A 186 -17.33 -1.12 -17.50
CA VAL A 186 -17.56 -2.00 -16.34
C VAL A 186 -19.03 -2.42 -16.27
N THR A 187 -19.45 -3.14 -17.30
CA THR A 187 -20.79 -3.69 -17.46
C THR A 187 -20.97 -4.98 -16.66
N PRO A 188 -22.21 -5.48 -16.44
CA PRO A 188 -22.44 -6.79 -15.84
C PRO A 188 -21.67 -7.93 -16.53
N THR A 189 -21.64 -7.93 -17.88
CA THR A 189 -20.87 -8.90 -18.68
C THR A 189 -19.38 -8.79 -18.42
N PHE A 190 -18.83 -7.58 -18.42
CA PHE A 190 -17.41 -7.36 -18.13
C PHE A 190 -17.02 -7.85 -16.73
N LEU A 191 -17.86 -7.59 -15.72
CA LEU A 191 -17.63 -8.07 -14.36
C LEU A 191 -17.67 -9.59 -14.26
N ALA A 192 -18.61 -10.24 -14.95
CA ALA A 192 -18.69 -11.70 -15.00
C ALA A 192 -17.45 -12.33 -15.65
N GLU A 193 -17.01 -11.80 -16.79
CA GLU A 193 -15.77 -12.25 -17.44
C GLU A 193 -14.54 -12.01 -16.57
N THR A 194 -14.51 -10.90 -15.82
CA THR A 194 -13.41 -10.61 -14.88
C THR A 194 -13.38 -11.62 -13.73
N ALA A 195 -14.54 -11.98 -13.19
CA ALA A 195 -14.65 -12.97 -12.12
C ALA A 195 -14.24 -14.38 -12.59
N ASP A 196 -14.65 -14.79 -13.78
CA ASP A 196 -14.27 -16.07 -14.37
C ASP A 196 -12.75 -16.15 -14.61
N LYS A 197 -12.16 -15.10 -15.19
CA LYS A 197 -10.70 -14.99 -15.33
C LYS A 197 -9.97 -15.05 -13.99
N LEU A 198 -10.49 -14.38 -12.95
CA LEU A 198 -9.92 -14.43 -11.61
C LEU A 198 -9.94 -15.85 -11.03
N ALA A 199 -11.04 -16.58 -11.18
CA ALA A 199 -11.13 -17.97 -10.73
C ALA A 199 -10.13 -18.86 -11.49
N ALA A 200 -10.04 -18.72 -12.81
CA ALA A 200 -9.07 -19.45 -13.62
C ALA A 200 -7.61 -19.14 -13.22
N GLU A 201 -7.27 -17.87 -12.96
CA GLU A 201 -5.95 -17.47 -12.45
C GLU A 201 -5.62 -18.15 -11.11
N LEU A 202 -6.57 -18.18 -10.18
CA LEU A 202 -6.38 -18.75 -8.84
C LEU A 202 -6.30 -20.28 -8.88
N THR A 203 -7.11 -20.93 -9.71
CA THR A 203 -7.03 -22.38 -9.96
C THR A 203 -5.72 -22.76 -10.62
N GLY A 204 -5.24 -21.98 -11.59
CA GLY A 204 -3.91 -22.14 -12.19
C GLY A 204 -2.76 -21.97 -11.19
N ALA A 205 -2.97 -21.21 -10.11
CA ALA A 205 -2.03 -21.04 -8.99
C ALA A 205 -2.18 -22.13 -7.90
N GLY A 206 -3.05 -23.13 -8.10
CA GLY A 206 -3.22 -24.25 -7.18
C GLY A 206 -4.26 -24.03 -6.07
N HIS A 207 -5.14 -23.05 -6.20
CA HIS A 207 -6.24 -22.81 -5.25
C HIS A 207 -7.55 -23.42 -5.76
N ASP A 208 -8.36 -24.03 -4.90
CA ASP A 208 -9.69 -24.52 -5.29
C ASP A 208 -10.70 -23.37 -5.29
N VAL A 209 -10.79 -22.68 -6.42
CA VAL A 209 -11.74 -21.58 -6.66
C VAL A 209 -12.60 -21.90 -7.88
N SER A 210 -13.92 -21.85 -7.71
CA SER A 210 -14.88 -21.99 -8.82
C SER A 210 -15.66 -20.69 -9.05
N CYS A 211 -16.03 -20.45 -10.31
CA CYS A 211 -16.91 -19.35 -10.71
C CYS A 211 -18.12 -19.92 -11.46
N GLU A 212 -19.32 -19.57 -10.99
CA GLU A 212 -20.57 -19.81 -11.69
C GLU A 212 -21.18 -18.47 -12.06
N ILE A 213 -21.60 -18.33 -13.31
CA ILE A 213 -22.29 -17.14 -13.81
C ILE A 213 -23.71 -17.53 -14.17
N PHE A 214 -24.70 -16.97 -13.46
CA PHE A 214 -26.10 -17.13 -13.83
C PHE A 214 -26.49 -15.99 -14.78
N ASP A 215 -27.04 -16.36 -15.93
CA ASP A 215 -27.62 -15.45 -16.90
C ASP A 215 -29.11 -15.20 -16.60
N LEU A 216 -29.78 -14.53 -17.52
CA LEU A 216 -31.19 -14.20 -17.39
C LEU A 216 -32.05 -15.46 -17.17
N GLU A 217 -31.88 -16.48 -18.01
CA GLU A 217 -32.68 -17.70 -17.97
C GLU A 217 -32.49 -18.46 -16.65
N GLU A 218 -31.25 -18.58 -16.19
CA GLU A 218 -30.94 -19.24 -14.93
C GLU A 218 -31.47 -18.45 -13.73
N CYS A 219 -31.40 -17.11 -13.76
CA CYS A 219 -31.98 -16.26 -12.73
C CYS A 219 -33.53 -16.32 -12.70
N GLU A 220 -34.19 -16.44 -13.86
CA GLU A 220 -35.63 -16.64 -13.98
C GLU A 220 -36.04 -18.00 -13.39
N ARG A 221 -35.32 -19.06 -13.77
CA ARG A 221 -35.53 -20.42 -13.25
C ARG A 221 -35.40 -20.49 -11.72
N ARG A 222 -34.52 -19.67 -11.14
CA ARG A 222 -34.32 -19.53 -9.68
C ARG A 222 -35.29 -18.57 -9.00
N SER A 223 -36.26 -18.01 -9.73
CA SER A 223 -37.26 -17.07 -9.20
C SER A 223 -36.65 -15.81 -8.56
N MET A 224 -35.55 -15.29 -9.13
CA MET A 224 -34.82 -14.11 -8.62
C MET A 224 -35.51 -12.79 -9.00
N GLY A 225 -36.82 -12.68 -8.77
CA GLY A 225 -37.66 -11.61 -9.31
C GLY A 225 -37.25 -10.19 -8.91
N LEU A 226 -36.78 -9.97 -7.68
CA LEU A 226 -36.32 -8.64 -7.24
C LEU A 226 -35.04 -8.19 -7.97
N TYR A 227 -34.11 -9.12 -8.20
CA TYR A 227 -32.88 -8.85 -8.96
C TYR A 227 -33.20 -8.54 -10.44
N LEU A 228 -34.06 -9.36 -11.06
CA LEU A 228 -34.48 -9.18 -12.46
C LEU A 228 -35.29 -7.89 -12.65
N ALA A 229 -36.09 -7.48 -11.66
CA ALA A 229 -36.85 -6.24 -11.71
C ALA A 229 -35.97 -4.98 -11.76
N VAL A 230 -34.76 -5.02 -11.20
CA VAL A 230 -33.76 -3.94 -11.34
C VAL A 230 -33.07 -4.02 -12.70
N ALA A 231 -32.69 -5.23 -13.13
CA ALA A 231 -31.93 -5.43 -14.37
C ALA A 231 -32.70 -5.05 -15.65
N ARG A 232 -34.04 -5.19 -15.66
CA ARG A 232 -34.89 -4.91 -16.84
C ARG A 232 -34.78 -3.49 -17.41
N GLY A 233 -34.26 -2.54 -16.64
CA GLY A 233 -34.04 -1.16 -17.09
C GLY A 233 -32.75 -0.95 -17.90
N SER A 234 -31.91 -1.98 -18.02
CA SER A 234 -30.61 -1.91 -18.68
C SER A 234 -30.64 -2.57 -20.07
N ALA A 235 -29.85 -2.03 -21.00
CA ALA A 235 -29.53 -2.71 -22.26
C ALA A 235 -28.51 -3.84 -22.07
N GLN A 236 -27.79 -3.87 -20.94
CA GLN A 236 -26.85 -4.94 -20.59
C GLN A 236 -27.59 -6.09 -19.91
N PRO A 237 -27.36 -7.35 -20.33
CA PRO A 237 -28.01 -8.50 -19.70
C PRO A 237 -27.56 -8.66 -18.25
N PRO A 238 -28.44 -9.15 -17.34
CA PRO A 238 -28.05 -9.46 -15.97
C PRO A 238 -27.00 -10.59 -15.94
N LYS A 239 -26.03 -10.47 -15.04
CA LYS A 239 -25.05 -11.51 -14.74
C LYS A 239 -24.90 -11.62 -13.22
N PHE A 240 -25.33 -12.75 -12.67
CA PHE A 240 -25.15 -13.03 -11.24
C PHE A 240 -23.88 -13.87 -11.06
N ILE A 241 -22.90 -13.32 -10.33
CA ILE A 241 -21.58 -13.92 -10.14
C ILE A 241 -21.57 -14.67 -8.81
N HIS A 242 -21.26 -15.96 -8.84
CA HIS A 242 -21.06 -16.79 -7.66
C HIS A 242 -19.63 -17.35 -7.68
N LEU A 243 -18.78 -16.83 -6.79
CA LEU A 243 -17.42 -17.34 -6.56
C LEU A 243 -17.41 -18.19 -5.29
N SER A 244 -16.79 -19.37 -5.35
CA SER A 244 -16.62 -20.27 -4.20
C SER A 244 -15.15 -20.61 -4.02
N TYR A 245 -14.68 -20.63 -2.78
CA TYR A 245 -13.31 -21.00 -2.41
C TYR A 245 -13.37 -22.13 -1.38
N LYS A 246 -12.57 -23.18 -1.57
CA LYS A 246 -12.41 -24.29 -0.63
C LYS A 246 -10.96 -24.32 -0.11
N PRO A 247 -10.76 -24.16 1.22
CA PRO A 247 -9.44 -24.21 1.85
C PRO A 247 -8.73 -25.55 1.74
#